data_AF-A0A8X6IG75-F1
#
_entry.id   AF-A0A8X6IG75-F1
#
_cell.length_a   1.000
_cell.length_b   1.000
_cell.length_c   1.000
_cell.angle_alpha   90.00
_cell.angle_beta   90.00
_cell.angle_gamma   90.00
#
_symmetry.space_group_name_H-M   'P 1'
#
loop_
_entity.id
_entity.type
_entity.pdbx_description
1 polymer ?
#
loop_
_entity_poly.entity_id
_entity_poly.type
_entity_poly.pdbx_seq_one_letter_code
_entity_poly.pdbx_strand_id
1 'polypeptide(L)'
;MDLFGDLPEPGKEKDVETPVVSEAQTWGTVKEDFFSDLPLPSSTIETRGIKRKSEDDSNEALYSDKKENLYIIQGFFAEKKGEREEMQDFHVVIDDFHKQILDLHPSVSRLSYYAVYDGHGGVRASKFASNHLHQNLAQKFPKVPLSQIEKEIKRTLTEAFKKTDEEFLKQATKTKPSWKDGTTAIIVLVLQNILYIANLGDSKAILCRYSKKTGKHVAIPLSTDHSPQDYTERMRIQKAGGNVRDGRVMGVIEVSRSIGDGQYKALGITCIPDIKRCQLTDDDVFILLACDGLWKVFSSEEVLSIVLDSKKENEKGPEAEICYETACNKLVNEAIRRYSGDNVTVVIVSIKKHS
;
A
#
# COMPACT_ATOMS: atom_id res chain seq x y z
N MET A 1 35.61 -26.32 -2.29
CA MET A 1 35.29 -27.13 -1.11
C MET A 1 33.78 -27.15 -1.02
N ASP A 2 33.18 -28.23 -1.52
CA ASP A 2 31.85 -28.68 -1.11
C ASP A 2 31.77 -28.72 0.41
N LEU A 3 30.62 -28.38 0.98
CA LEU A 3 30.04 -29.08 2.12
C LEU A 3 28.59 -28.58 2.33
N PHE A 4 27.66 -29.07 1.50
CA PHE A 4 26.31 -29.30 1.99
C PHE A 4 26.40 -30.42 3.02
N GLY A 5 26.10 -30.12 4.28
CA GLY A 5 26.03 -31.11 5.35
C GLY A 5 24.62 -31.68 5.43
N ASP A 6 24.50 -32.97 5.10
CA ASP A 6 23.29 -33.77 5.28
C ASP A 6 22.84 -33.83 6.74
N LEU A 7 21.52 -33.80 6.97
CA LEU A 7 20.90 -34.17 8.24
C LEU A 7 20.03 -35.43 8.06
N PRO A 8 20.02 -36.36 9.03
CA PRO A 8 19.58 -37.75 8.85
C PRO A 8 18.06 -37.99 8.99
N GLU A 9 17.60 -39.11 8.40
CA GLU A 9 16.23 -39.66 8.49
C GLU A 9 15.93 -40.39 9.83
N PRO A 10 14.64 -40.59 10.22
CA PRO A 10 14.25 -40.87 11.59
C PRO A 10 14.01 -42.37 11.91
N GLY A 11 14.30 -42.74 13.17
CA GLY A 11 13.55 -43.74 13.95
C GLY A 11 14.20 -45.11 14.22
N LYS A 12 14.51 -45.40 15.50
CA LYS A 12 14.03 -46.57 16.26
C LYS A 12 14.49 -46.54 17.73
N GLU A 13 13.57 -46.94 18.60
CA GLU A 13 13.56 -46.87 20.07
C GLU A 13 14.64 -47.72 20.77
N LYS A 14 15.01 -47.31 22.00
CA LYS A 14 15.06 -48.17 23.20
C LYS A 14 15.10 -47.34 24.49
N ASP A 15 14.33 -47.81 25.46
CA ASP A 15 14.03 -47.26 26.79
C ASP A 15 15.24 -47.03 27.71
N VAL A 16 15.13 -46.07 28.65
CA VAL A 16 15.08 -46.31 30.12
C VAL A 16 15.12 -44.96 30.90
N GLU A 17 14.07 -44.79 31.71
CA GLU A 17 13.91 -44.08 33.01
C GLU A 17 14.10 -42.56 33.18
N THR A 18 13.05 -41.96 33.77
CA THR A 18 12.89 -40.56 34.21
C THR A 18 13.33 -40.37 35.68
N PRO A 19 13.49 -39.11 36.16
CA PRO A 19 12.35 -38.52 36.88
C PRO A 19 12.08 -37.02 36.59
N VAL A 20 10.80 -36.76 36.30
CA VAL A 20 9.89 -35.66 36.69
C VAL A 20 10.49 -34.35 37.26
N VAL A 21 10.27 -33.21 36.56
CA VAL A 21 9.75 -31.94 37.14
C VAL A 21 9.02 -31.07 36.08
N SER A 22 7.74 -30.76 36.38
CA SER A 22 6.85 -29.62 36.05
C SER A 22 6.51 -29.18 34.62
N GLU A 23 5.20 -29.07 34.43
CA GLU A 23 4.40 -28.77 33.23
C GLU A 23 4.56 -27.34 32.67
N ALA A 24 4.65 -27.24 31.34
CA ALA A 24 4.28 -26.04 30.59
C ALA A 24 3.42 -26.44 29.38
N GLN A 25 2.22 -25.86 29.31
CA GLN A 25 1.18 -26.13 28.33
C GLN A 25 1.62 -25.80 26.89
N THR A 26 1.42 -26.78 26.01
CA THR A 26 1.51 -26.67 24.55
C THR A 26 0.44 -25.74 23.97
N TRP A 27 0.85 -24.72 23.21
CA TRP A 27 0.00 -24.03 22.24
C TRP A 27 0.27 -24.63 20.86
N GLY A 28 -0.72 -25.32 20.31
CA GLY A 28 -0.69 -25.87 18.96
C GLY A 28 -0.60 -24.76 17.91
N THR A 29 0.39 -24.85 17.04
CA THR A 29 0.54 -23.98 15.87
C THR A 29 -0.29 -24.57 14.73
N VAL A 30 -1.53 -24.11 14.59
CA VAL A 30 -2.27 -24.28 13.33
C VAL A 30 -1.80 -23.17 12.39
N LYS A 31 -0.90 -23.51 11.46
CA LYS A 31 -0.61 -22.65 10.31
C LYS A 31 -1.72 -22.88 9.28
N GLU A 32 -2.74 -22.02 9.29
CA GLU A 32 -3.60 -21.86 8.11
C GLU A 32 -2.86 -20.98 7.10
N ASP A 33 -2.34 -21.59 6.04
CA ASP A 33 -1.78 -20.89 4.89
C ASP A 33 -2.90 -20.25 4.07
N PHE A 34 -3.12 -18.95 4.26
CA PHE A 34 -4.16 -18.13 3.60
C PHE A 34 -3.96 -17.90 2.09
N PHE A 35 -3.02 -18.62 1.44
CA PHE A 35 -2.62 -18.38 0.04
C PHE A 35 -2.68 -19.62 -0.87
N SER A 36 -3.28 -20.73 -0.43
CA SER A 36 -3.37 -21.96 -1.26
C SER A 36 -4.26 -21.85 -2.50
N ASP A 37 -5.12 -20.84 -2.59
CA ASP A 37 -6.19 -20.77 -3.60
C ASP A 37 -5.87 -19.88 -4.81
N LEU A 38 -4.58 -19.59 -5.09
CA LEU A 38 -4.19 -18.86 -6.30
C LEU A 38 -3.89 -19.84 -7.46
N PRO A 39 -4.58 -19.73 -8.61
CA PRO A 39 -4.32 -20.60 -9.74
C PRO A 39 -2.93 -20.31 -10.36
N LEU A 40 -2.14 -21.38 -10.53
CA LEU A 40 -0.88 -21.36 -11.27
C LEU A 40 -1.14 -21.30 -12.78
N PRO A 41 -0.29 -20.60 -13.57
CA PRO A 41 -0.48 -20.49 -15.01
C PRO A 41 -0.22 -21.83 -15.71
N SER A 42 -1.18 -22.27 -16.52
CA SER A 42 -1.03 -23.43 -17.40
C SER A 42 -0.04 -23.12 -18.52
N SER A 43 0.95 -24.01 -18.69
CA SER A 43 1.84 -24.01 -19.86
C SER A 43 1.78 -25.38 -20.52
N THR A 44 1.09 -25.46 -21.66
CA THR A 44 1.27 -26.44 -22.73
C THR A 44 0.24 -26.13 -23.81
N ILE A 45 0.66 -25.59 -24.97
CA ILE A 45 0.13 -26.01 -26.28
C ILE A 45 1.28 -25.91 -27.30
N GLU A 46 1.40 -27.02 -28.02
CA GLU A 46 2.36 -27.35 -29.06
C GLU A 46 2.26 -26.47 -30.31
N THR A 47 3.40 -26.34 -30.99
CA THR A 47 3.55 -25.72 -32.30
C THR A 47 2.91 -26.56 -33.41
N ARG A 48 2.03 -25.96 -34.22
CA ARG A 48 1.83 -26.32 -35.65
C ARG A 48 1.30 -25.09 -36.41
N GLY A 49 2.08 -24.60 -37.37
CA GLY A 49 1.76 -23.40 -38.15
C GLY A 49 0.94 -23.69 -39.39
N ILE A 50 0.12 -22.71 -39.82
CA ILE A 50 -0.38 -22.54 -41.20
C ILE A 50 -0.46 -21.04 -41.54
N LYS A 51 -0.24 -20.76 -42.84
CA LYS A 51 0.10 -19.53 -43.55
C LYS A 51 -0.89 -18.36 -43.50
N ARG A 52 -0.32 -17.17 -43.75
CA ARG A 52 -0.89 -15.83 -44.00
C ARG A 52 -2.06 -15.82 -44.99
N LYS A 53 -3.06 -14.99 -44.69
CA LYS A 53 -3.78 -14.16 -45.68
C LYS A 53 -4.11 -12.81 -45.05
N SER A 54 -3.70 -11.75 -45.75
CA SER A 54 -4.01 -10.35 -45.50
C SER A 54 -5.43 -10.04 -45.95
N GLU A 55 -6.17 -9.27 -45.15
CA GLU A 55 -7.12 -8.26 -45.64
C GLU A 55 -7.52 -7.35 -44.45
N ASP A 56 -7.44 -6.06 -44.73
CA ASP A 56 -7.77 -4.91 -43.88
C ASP A 56 -9.24 -4.89 -43.45
N ASP A 57 -9.55 -4.00 -42.51
CA ASP A 57 -10.85 -3.66 -41.92
C ASP A 57 -11.40 -4.60 -40.83
N SER A 58 -10.97 -4.40 -39.58
CA SER A 58 -11.80 -4.62 -38.36
C SER A 58 -11.09 -4.28 -37.02
N ASN A 59 -10.14 -3.35 -36.98
CA ASN A 59 -9.42 -3.03 -35.73
C ASN A 59 -10.08 -1.95 -34.85
N GLU A 60 -11.15 -1.28 -35.29
CA GLU A 60 -11.87 -0.32 -34.43
C GLU A 60 -12.90 -0.98 -33.50
N ALA A 61 -13.39 -2.19 -33.81
CA ALA A 61 -14.42 -2.86 -33.02
C ALA A 61 -13.87 -3.65 -31.81
N LEU A 62 -12.56 -3.90 -31.72
CA LEU A 62 -11.93 -4.66 -30.62
C LEU A 62 -11.51 -3.79 -29.43
N TYR A 63 -11.54 -2.47 -29.57
CA TYR A 63 -11.17 -1.52 -28.50
C TYR A 63 -12.38 -0.92 -27.78
N SER A 64 -13.60 -1.03 -28.32
CA SER A 64 -14.81 -0.51 -27.67
C SER A 64 -15.30 -1.38 -26.51
N ASP A 65 -15.12 -2.70 -26.57
CA ASP A 65 -15.67 -3.65 -25.58
C ASP A 65 -14.93 -3.67 -24.22
N LYS A 66 -13.75 -3.05 -24.09
CA LYS A 66 -12.94 -3.15 -22.85
C LYS A 66 -13.28 -2.13 -21.76
N LYS A 67 -14.08 -1.10 -22.07
CA LYS A 67 -14.56 -0.16 -21.04
C LYS A 67 -15.67 -0.75 -20.17
N GLU A 68 -16.38 -1.78 -20.64
CA GLU A 68 -17.63 -2.23 -20.03
C GLU A 68 -17.49 -2.93 -18.67
N ASN A 69 -16.30 -3.42 -18.28
CA ASN A 69 -16.10 -4.18 -17.04
C ASN A 69 -15.24 -3.46 -15.98
N LEU A 70 -15.08 -2.15 -16.07
CA LEU A 70 -14.25 -1.38 -15.13
C LEU A 70 -15.08 -0.91 -13.93
N TYR A 71 -14.62 -1.15 -12.70
CA TYR A 71 -15.27 -0.53 -11.52
C TYR A 71 -15.24 1.01 -11.57
N ILE A 72 -16.31 1.65 -11.11
CA ILE A 72 -16.30 3.08 -10.82
C ILE A 72 -15.50 3.28 -9.52
N ILE A 73 -14.50 4.16 -9.59
CA ILE A 73 -13.61 4.45 -8.48
C ILE A 73 -13.68 5.95 -8.19
N GLN A 74 -13.86 6.31 -6.93
CA GLN A 74 -13.90 7.70 -6.49
C GLN A 74 -13.30 7.84 -5.09
N GLY A 75 -12.38 8.78 -4.93
CA GLY A 75 -11.71 9.08 -3.68
C GLY A 75 -12.40 10.16 -2.85
N PHE A 76 -12.36 9.99 -1.54
CA PHE A 76 -12.86 10.88 -0.51
C PHE A 76 -11.80 10.98 0.57
N PHE A 77 -11.76 12.09 1.31
CA PHE A 77 -10.78 12.24 2.38
C PHE A 77 -11.31 13.11 3.51
N ALA A 78 -10.66 12.99 4.67
CA ALA A 78 -10.72 13.97 5.74
C ALA A 78 -9.38 13.99 6.45
N GLU A 79 -9.04 15.14 7.01
CA GLU A 79 -7.82 15.31 7.77
C GLU A 79 -8.03 16.27 8.95
N LYS A 80 -7.29 16.05 10.03
CA LYS A 80 -7.24 16.97 11.16
C LYS A 80 -5.85 17.00 11.77
N LYS A 81 -5.45 18.21 12.16
CA LYS A 81 -4.20 18.46 12.88
C LYS A 81 -4.13 17.75 14.24
N GLY A 82 -5.27 17.52 14.89
CA GLY A 82 -5.30 16.97 16.24
C GLY A 82 -4.65 17.90 17.27
N GLU A 83 -3.97 17.33 18.25
CA GLU A 83 -3.28 18.05 19.32
C GLU A 83 -1.90 18.59 18.91
N ARG A 84 -1.41 18.22 17.72
CA ARG A 84 -0.10 18.68 17.22
C ARG A 84 -0.09 20.19 16.96
N GLU A 85 1.08 20.79 17.14
CA GLU A 85 1.27 22.22 16.83
C GLU A 85 1.09 22.50 15.34
N GLU A 86 1.63 21.62 14.49
CA GLU A 86 1.61 21.70 13.03
C GLU A 86 0.82 20.54 12.39
N MET A 87 0.26 20.80 11.20
CA MET A 87 -0.25 19.77 10.30
C MET A 87 0.88 19.41 9.32
N GLN A 88 1.53 18.28 9.57
CA GLN A 88 2.65 17.76 8.80
C GLN A 88 2.20 16.66 7.82
N ASP A 89 1.00 16.10 7.98
CA ASP A 89 0.41 15.21 6.98
C ASP A 89 -0.02 15.92 5.69
N PHE A 90 0.04 15.19 4.58
CA PHE A 90 -0.57 15.56 3.30
C PHE A 90 -1.24 14.34 2.66
N HIS A 91 -2.13 14.59 1.70
CA HIS A 91 -2.74 13.55 0.88
C HIS A 91 -2.84 14.01 -0.58
N VAL A 92 -3.07 13.05 -1.48
CA VAL A 92 -3.40 13.30 -2.89
C VAL A 92 -4.53 12.37 -3.30
N VAL A 93 -5.55 12.94 -3.93
CA VAL A 93 -6.71 12.21 -4.49
C VAL A 93 -6.87 12.62 -5.94
N ILE A 94 -6.59 11.69 -6.86
CA ILE A 94 -6.69 11.91 -8.31
C ILE A 94 -7.47 10.74 -8.92
N ASP A 95 -8.78 10.94 -9.11
CA ASP A 95 -9.67 9.93 -9.69
C ASP A 95 -9.35 9.63 -11.16
N ASP A 96 -8.93 10.66 -11.90
CA ASP A 96 -8.56 10.57 -13.32
C ASP A 96 -7.11 11.02 -13.52
N PHE A 97 -6.18 10.13 -13.15
CA PHE A 97 -4.74 10.33 -13.30
C PHE A 97 -4.29 10.13 -14.76
N HIS A 98 -5.14 9.54 -15.60
CA HIS A 98 -4.91 9.41 -17.04
C HIS A 98 -4.67 10.78 -17.69
N LYS A 99 -5.41 11.82 -17.28
CA LYS A 99 -5.24 13.20 -17.80
C LYS A 99 -3.86 13.81 -17.53
N GLN A 100 -3.10 13.29 -16.57
CA GLN A 100 -1.77 13.82 -16.22
C GLN A 100 -0.65 13.19 -17.07
N ILE A 101 -0.97 12.23 -17.94
CA ILE A 101 0.00 11.51 -18.77
C ILE A 101 -0.37 11.72 -20.25
N LEU A 102 0.35 12.64 -20.91
CA LEU A 102 0.04 13.07 -22.28
C LEU A 102 0.15 11.94 -23.34
N ASP A 103 1.03 10.97 -23.13
CA ASP A 103 1.31 9.90 -24.11
C ASP A 103 0.98 8.50 -23.54
N LEU A 104 -0.13 8.38 -22.81
CA LEU A 104 -0.54 7.07 -22.28
C LEU A 104 -0.98 6.15 -23.42
N HIS A 105 -0.57 4.89 -23.37
CA HIS A 105 -0.93 3.94 -24.41
C HIS A 105 -2.46 3.72 -24.46
N PRO A 106 -3.11 3.69 -25.65
CA PRO A 106 -4.58 3.61 -25.77
C PRO A 106 -5.22 2.39 -25.10
N SER A 107 -4.45 1.34 -24.81
CA SER A 107 -4.92 0.17 -24.06
C SER A 107 -5.23 0.44 -22.59
N VAL A 108 -4.83 1.60 -22.05
CA VAL A 108 -5.06 1.97 -20.65
C VAL A 108 -6.30 2.85 -20.56
N SER A 109 -7.43 2.25 -20.18
CA SER A 109 -8.72 2.94 -20.14
C SER A 109 -9.02 3.66 -18.81
N ARG A 110 -8.30 3.32 -17.73
CA ARG A 110 -8.45 3.89 -16.38
C ARG A 110 -7.12 3.93 -15.67
N LEU A 111 -6.80 5.07 -15.09
CA LEU A 111 -5.68 5.26 -14.20
C LEU A 111 -6.07 6.24 -13.09
N SER A 112 -5.94 5.86 -11.83
CA SER A 112 -6.24 6.71 -10.66
C SER A 112 -5.10 6.63 -9.65
N TYR A 113 -4.88 7.71 -8.89
CA TYR A 113 -3.78 7.81 -7.93
C TYR A 113 -4.29 8.37 -6.61
N TYR A 114 -4.04 7.63 -5.53
CA TYR A 114 -4.39 8.03 -4.17
C TYR A 114 -3.18 7.87 -3.27
N ALA A 115 -2.92 8.83 -2.38
CA ALA A 115 -1.79 8.75 -1.47
C ALA A 115 -2.03 9.48 -0.15
N VAL A 116 -1.38 9.00 0.89
CA VAL A 116 -1.21 9.69 2.19
C VAL A 116 0.28 9.76 2.50
N TYR A 117 0.71 10.91 3.02
CA TYR A 117 2.09 11.23 3.38
C TYR A 117 2.10 11.73 4.81
N ASP A 118 2.62 10.93 5.74
CA ASP A 118 2.80 11.31 7.14
C ASP A 118 4.16 12.01 7.28
N GLY A 119 4.16 13.28 7.69
CA GLY A 119 5.37 14.10 7.74
C GLY A 119 5.94 14.18 9.15
N HIS A 120 7.27 14.15 9.25
CA HIS A 120 7.96 14.29 10.53
C HIS A 120 9.19 15.19 10.44
N GLY A 121 9.56 15.83 11.55
CA GLY A 121 10.68 16.77 11.60
C GLY A 121 10.43 18.08 10.84
N GLY A 122 9.18 18.31 10.42
CA GLY A 122 8.72 19.48 9.69
C GLY A 122 7.83 19.12 8.50
N VAL A 123 7.08 20.11 8.01
CA VAL A 123 6.06 19.97 6.95
C VAL A 123 6.65 19.81 5.54
N ARG A 124 7.95 20.03 5.32
CA ARG A 124 8.48 20.24 3.97
C ARG A 124 8.55 18.95 3.16
N ALA A 125 8.90 17.82 3.78
CA ALA A 125 9.07 16.56 3.08
C ALA A 125 7.73 16.00 2.55
N SER A 126 6.71 15.94 3.40
CA SER A 126 5.35 15.50 3.05
C SER A 126 4.71 16.42 2.02
N LYS A 127 4.83 17.74 2.20
CA LYS A 127 4.40 18.73 1.20
C LYS A 127 5.14 18.57 -0.13
N PHE A 128 6.44 18.30 -0.10
CA PHE A 128 7.20 18.10 -1.32
C PHE A 128 6.77 16.82 -2.04
N ALA A 129 6.67 15.70 -1.32
CA ALA A 129 6.25 14.42 -1.86
C ALA A 129 4.83 14.49 -2.44
N SER A 130 3.88 15.13 -1.75
CA SER A 130 2.51 15.31 -2.22
C SER A 130 2.44 16.09 -3.54
N ASN A 131 3.33 17.06 -3.75
CA ASN A 131 3.38 17.86 -4.98
C ASN A 131 4.14 17.19 -6.13
N HIS A 132 5.14 16.33 -5.86
CA HIS A 132 6.08 15.88 -6.90
C HIS A 132 6.03 14.38 -7.21
N LEU A 133 5.63 13.52 -6.26
CA LEU A 133 5.76 12.07 -6.44
C LEU A 133 4.88 11.54 -7.57
N HIS A 134 3.62 11.97 -7.60
CA HIS A 134 2.68 11.63 -8.68
C HIS A 134 3.13 12.23 -10.03
N GLN A 135 3.73 13.42 -10.04
CA GLN A 135 4.27 14.03 -11.28
C GLN A 135 5.49 13.25 -11.80
N ASN A 136 6.39 12.84 -10.91
CA ASN A 136 7.55 12.02 -11.24
C ASN A 136 7.14 10.64 -11.77
N LEU A 137 6.06 10.06 -11.21
CA LEU A 137 5.43 8.85 -11.73
C LEU A 137 4.84 9.08 -13.13
N ALA A 138 4.08 10.16 -13.33
CA ALA A 138 3.46 10.50 -14.62
C ALA A 138 4.51 10.65 -15.74
N GLN A 139 5.62 11.35 -15.46
CA GLN A 139 6.71 11.57 -16.42
C GLN A 139 7.39 10.27 -16.88
N LYS A 140 7.43 9.26 -16.00
CA LYS A 140 8.11 7.97 -16.23
C LYS A 140 7.15 6.83 -16.49
N PHE A 141 5.85 7.11 -16.59
CA PHE A 141 4.84 6.07 -16.74
C PHE A 141 5.08 5.24 -18.02
N PRO A 142 4.99 3.91 -17.98
CA PRO A 142 5.25 3.08 -19.15
C PRO A 142 4.29 3.40 -20.29
N LYS A 143 4.83 3.75 -21.46
CA LYS A 143 4.07 4.06 -22.69
C LYS A 143 3.87 2.83 -23.58
N VAL A 144 3.83 1.65 -22.98
CA VAL A 144 3.74 0.34 -23.63
C VAL A 144 2.33 -0.23 -23.51
N PRO A 145 1.94 -1.26 -24.27
CA PRO A 145 0.65 -1.92 -24.09
C PRO A 145 0.46 -2.48 -22.68
N LEU A 146 -0.79 -2.57 -22.23
CA LEU A 146 -1.15 -2.99 -20.86
C LEU A 146 -0.47 -4.28 -20.39
N SER A 147 -0.31 -5.27 -21.28
CA SER A 147 0.37 -6.55 -21.02
C SER A 147 1.86 -6.41 -20.66
N GLN A 148 2.48 -5.30 -21.05
CA GLN A 148 3.87 -4.97 -20.73
C GLN A 148 3.95 -3.98 -19.55
N ILE A 149 2.95 -3.10 -19.38
CA ILE A 149 2.91 -2.14 -18.27
C ILE A 149 3.05 -2.85 -16.92
N GLU A 150 2.36 -3.97 -16.72
CA GLU A 150 2.41 -4.71 -15.45
C GLU A 150 3.83 -5.14 -15.06
N LYS A 151 4.71 -5.39 -16.03
CA LYS A 151 6.10 -5.78 -15.79
C LYS A 151 6.98 -4.59 -15.43
N GLU A 152 6.61 -3.39 -15.88
CA GLU A 152 7.40 -2.17 -15.73
C GLU A 152 6.95 -1.31 -14.55
N ILE A 153 5.69 -1.41 -14.13
CA ILE A 153 5.08 -0.49 -13.16
C ILE A 153 5.81 -0.50 -11.80
N LYS A 154 6.29 -1.67 -11.35
CA LYS A 154 7.08 -1.78 -10.12
C LYS A 154 8.38 -0.99 -10.21
N ARG A 155 9.07 -1.06 -11.36
CA ARG A 155 10.28 -0.29 -11.62
C ARG A 155 9.96 1.20 -11.65
N THR A 156 8.93 1.59 -12.40
CA THR A 156 8.55 3.00 -12.53
C THR A 156 8.17 3.62 -11.18
N LEU A 157 7.36 2.93 -10.36
CA LEU A 157 7.04 3.38 -9.00
C LEU A 157 8.31 3.55 -8.18
N THR A 158 9.19 2.54 -8.16
CA THR A 158 10.46 2.62 -7.43
C THR A 158 11.33 3.81 -7.89
N GLU A 159 11.41 4.06 -9.19
CA GLU A 159 12.14 5.19 -9.76
C GLU A 159 11.51 6.53 -9.40
N ALA A 160 10.18 6.64 -9.36
CA ALA A 160 9.48 7.86 -8.94
C ALA A 160 9.79 8.22 -7.49
N PHE A 161 9.82 7.24 -6.58
CA PHE A 161 10.23 7.44 -5.19
C PHE A 161 11.69 7.91 -5.08
N LYS A 162 12.62 7.22 -5.74
CA LYS A 162 14.04 7.61 -5.77
C LYS A 162 14.24 9.03 -6.29
N LYS A 163 13.59 9.37 -7.41
CA LYS A 163 13.70 10.70 -8.02
C LYS A 163 13.17 11.78 -7.09
N THR A 164 12.03 11.53 -6.46
CA THR A 164 11.41 12.48 -5.50
C THR A 164 12.29 12.69 -4.27
N ASP A 165 12.88 11.61 -3.72
CA ASP A 165 13.82 11.69 -2.60
C ASP A 165 15.09 12.47 -2.97
N GLU A 166 15.67 12.19 -4.14
CA GLU A 166 16.85 12.90 -4.64
C GLU A 166 16.57 14.40 -4.84
N GLU A 167 15.43 14.75 -5.46
CA GLU A 167 15.02 16.13 -5.67
C GLU A 167 14.78 16.87 -4.35
N PHE A 168 14.14 16.22 -3.37
CA PHE A 168 13.93 16.79 -2.04
C PHE A 168 15.25 17.01 -1.30
N LEU A 169 16.14 16.02 -1.26
CA LEU A 169 17.44 16.13 -0.59
C LEU A 169 18.34 17.21 -1.20
N LYS A 170 18.27 17.39 -2.54
CA LYS A 170 18.93 18.52 -3.23
C LYS A 170 18.38 19.87 -2.78
N GLN A 171 17.09 19.99 -2.46
CA GLN A 171 16.53 21.23 -1.92
C GLN A 171 16.90 21.42 -0.45
N ALA A 172 16.78 20.36 0.36
CA ALA A 172 17.09 20.35 1.78
C ALA A 172 18.52 20.80 2.11
N THR A 173 19.47 20.50 1.22
CA THR A 173 20.89 20.83 1.40
C THR A 173 21.28 22.24 0.95
N LYS A 174 20.44 22.93 0.17
CA LYS A 174 20.71 24.31 -0.32
C LYS A 174 20.64 25.36 0.79
N THR A 175 19.79 25.14 1.80
CA THR A 175 19.66 26.05 2.94
C THR A 175 20.46 25.56 4.15
N LYS A 176 20.93 26.48 4.99
CA LYS A 176 21.63 26.18 6.25
C LYS A 176 20.85 26.76 7.44
N PRO A 177 20.58 25.97 8.51
CA PRO A 177 20.85 24.53 8.62
C PRO A 177 20.05 23.72 7.58
N SER A 178 20.60 22.58 7.18
CA SER A 178 19.92 21.70 6.22
C SER A 178 18.65 21.12 6.83
N TRP A 179 17.62 20.93 6.01
CA TRP A 179 16.36 20.39 6.48
C TRP A 179 16.53 18.95 6.99
N LYS A 180 15.83 18.65 8.08
CA LYS A 180 15.82 17.33 8.71
C LYS A 180 14.49 16.60 8.51
N ASP A 181 13.57 17.21 7.77
CA ASP A 181 12.24 16.70 7.51
C ASP A 181 12.33 15.34 6.77
N GLY A 182 11.39 14.48 7.10
CA GLY A 182 11.13 13.23 6.41
C GLY A 182 9.64 13.01 6.28
N THR A 183 9.27 12.05 5.44
CA THR A 183 7.87 11.66 5.30
C THR A 183 7.74 10.20 4.88
N THR A 184 6.69 9.56 5.39
CA THR A 184 6.20 8.29 4.86
C THR A 184 5.40 8.52 3.57
N ALA A 185 5.09 7.44 2.87
CA ALA A 185 4.13 7.49 1.77
C ALA A 185 3.45 6.13 1.60
N ILE A 186 2.12 6.12 1.63
CA ILE A 186 1.32 5.00 1.16
C ILE A 186 0.56 5.45 -0.09
N ILE A 187 0.73 4.71 -1.19
CA ILE A 187 0.11 5.02 -2.47
C ILE A 187 -0.71 3.83 -2.93
N VAL A 188 -1.89 4.11 -3.45
CA VAL A 188 -2.71 3.17 -4.23
C VAL A 188 -2.86 3.72 -5.64
N LEU A 189 -2.20 3.06 -6.59
CA LEU A 189 -2.36 3.32 -8.01
C LEU A 189 -3.35 2.29 -8.58
N VAL A 190 -4.45 2.77 -9.17
CA VAL A 190 -5.47 1.93 -9.77
C VAL A 190 -5.26 1.92 -11.28
N LEU A 191 -4.76 0.81 -11.82
CA LEU A 191 -4.54 0.61 -13.27
C LEU A 191 -5.55 -0.43 -13.76
N GLN A 192 -6.59 0.02 -14.49
CA GLN A 192 -7.78 -0.82 -14.73
C GLN A 192 -8.24 -1.39 -13.38
N ASN A 193 -8.71 -2.64 -13.31
CA ASN A 193 -9.16 -3.31 -12.09
C ASN A 193 -8.02 -3.84 -11.20
N ILE A 194 -6.79 -3.37 -11.38
CA ILE A 194 -5.63 -3.81 -10.59
C ILE A 194 -5.13 -2.65 -9.72
N LEU A 195 -4.94 -2.95 -8.45
CA LEU A 195 -4.33 -2.07 -7.47
C LEU A 195 -2.82 -2.36 -7.41
N TYR A 196 -2.03 -1.30 -7.48
CA TYR A 196 -0.61 -1.32 -7.14
C TYR A 196 -0.41 -0.46 -5.89
N ILE A 197 -0.01 -1.12 -4.80
CA ILE A 197 0.16 -0.50 -3.50
C ILE A 197 1.65 -0.33 -3.25
N ALA A 198 2.11 0.93 -3.18
CA ALA A 198 3.49 1.25 -2.84
C ALA A 198 3.52 1.84 -1.44
N ASN A 199 4.09 1.08 -0.48
CA ASN A 199 4.25 1.52 0.91
C ASN A 199 5.69 1.95 1.19
N LEU A 200 5.85 3.03 1.94
CA LEU A 200 7.11 3.53 2.44
C LEU A 200 6.90 4.16 3.84
N GLY A 201 6.91 3.33 4.87
CA GLY A 201 6.81 3.78 6.27
C GLY A 201 5.75 2.96 7.00
N ASP A 202 5.10 3.58 7.97
CA ASP A 202 4.09 3.01 8.86
C ASP A 202 2.66 3.55 8.61
N SER A 203 2.49 4.42 7.61
CA SER A 203 1.17 4.62 7.00
C SER A 203 0.66 3.31 6.39
N LYS A 204 -0.65 3.11 6.39
CA LYS A 204 -1.24 1.81 6.06
C LYS A 204 -2.48 1.91 5.18
N ALA A 205 -2.63 0.90 4.32
CA ALA A 205 -3.78 0.73 3.46
C ALA A 205 -4.46 -0.63 3.69
N ILE A 206 -5.80 -0.63 3.67
CA ILE A 206 -6.64 -1.83 3.77
C ILE A 206 -7.70 -1.86 2.67
N LEU A 207 -8.10 -3.05 2.25
CA LEU A 207 -9.22 -3.30 1.34
C LEU A 207 -10.37 -3.94 2.10
N CYS A 208 -11.57 -3.34 2.01
CA CYS A 208 -12.79 -3.95 2.51
C CYS A 208 -13.35 -4.90 1.44
N ARG A 209 -13.41 -6.20 1.77
CA ARG A 209 -13.97 -7.24 0.90
C ARG A 209 -15.06 -8.01 1.62
N TYR A 210 -16.18 -8.26 0.94
CA TYR A 210 -17.21 -9.17 1.41
C TYR A 210 -16.74 -10.62 1.28
N SER A 211 -16.63 -11.33 2.40
CA SER A 211 -16.29 -12.75 2.39
C SER A 211 -17.57 -13.59 2.30
N LYS A 212 -17.79 -14.22 1.15
CA LYS A 212 -18.89 -15.18 0.94
C LYS A 212 -18.83 -16.37 1.90
N LYS A 213 -17.62 -16.76 2.34
CA LYS A 213 -17.42 -17.88 3.28
C LYS A 213 -17.96 -17.54 4.69
N THR A 214 -17.76 -16.31 5.15
CA THR A 214 -18.16 -15.89 6.50
C THR A 214 -19.46 -15.07 6.53
N GLY A 215 -19.94 -14.63 5.36
CA GLY A 215 -21.10 -13.73 5.22
C GLY A 215 -20.84 -12.32 5.74
N LYS A 216 -19.58 -11.92 5.94
CA LYS A 216 -19.18 -10.65 6.57
C LYS A 216 -18.11 -9.92 5.75
N HIS A 217 -18.03 -8.61 5.92
CA HIS A 217 -16.91 -7.82 5.41
C HIS A 217 -15.65 -8.07 6.24
N VAL A 218 -14.52 -8.19 5.56
CA VAL A 218 -13.20 -8.39 6.17
C VAL A 218 -12.23 -7.34 5.66
N ALA A 219 -11.31 -6.92 6.52
CA ALA A 219 -10.23 -6.01 6.16
C ALA A 219 -9.04 -6.82 5.66
N ILE A 220 -8.65 -6.63 4.41
CA ILE A 220 -7.47 -7.24 3.82
C ILE A 220 -6.34 -6.20 3.87
N PRO A 221 -5.24 -6.44 4.62
CA PRO A 221 -4.12 -5.52 4.66
C PRO A 221 -3.42 -5.47 3.30
N LEU A 222 -3.30 -4.27 2.73
CA LEU A 222 -2.64 -4.04 1.44
C LEU A 222 -1.18 -3.62 1.58
N SER A 223 -0.76 -3.22 2.78
CA SER A 223 0.63 -2.85 3.11
C SER A 223 1.11 -3.57 4.36
N THR A 224 2.40 -3.45 4.63
CA THR A 224 3.03 -3.89 5.88
C THR A 224 3.90 -2.74 6.35
N ASP A 225 3.76 -2.36 7.62
CA ASP A 225 4.46 -1.23 8.21
C ASP A 225 5.97 -1.49 8.17
N HIS A 226 6.77 -0.43 7.99
CA HIS A 226 8.23 -0.54 7.94
C HIS A 226 8.87 -0.05 9.25
N SER A 227 8.82 -0.89 10.28
CA SER A 227 9.39 -0.57 11.58
C SER A 227 10.89 -0.90 11.66
N PRO A 228 11.72 -0.06 12.31
CA PRO A 228 13.10 -0.41 12.65
C PRO A 228 13.23 -1.67 13.52
N GLN A 229 12.12 -2.15 14.12
CA GLN A 229 12.09 -3.37 14.90
C GLN A 229 11.94 -4.63 14.02
N ASP A 230 11.44 -4.48 12.80
CA ASP A 230 11.27 -5.60 11.88
C ASP A 230 12.62 -6.20 11.53
N TYR A 231 12.71 -7.52 11.55
CA TYR A 231 13.99 -8.22 11.41
C TYR A 231 14.76 -7.80 10.15
N THR A 232 14.11 -7.75 8.99
CA THR A 232 14.74 -7.38 7.72
C THR A 232 15.17 -5.92 7.69
N GLU A 233 14.37 -5.02 8.25
CA GLU A 233 14.64 -3.59 8.31
C GLU A 233 15.81 -3.30 9.27
N ARG A 234 15.78 -3.90 10.48
CA ARG A 234 16.83 -3.82 11.48
C ARG A 234 18.17 -4.30 10.93
N MET A 235 18.16 -5.45 10.25
CA MET A 235 19.37 -6.00 9.64
C MET A 235 19.95 -5.07 8.56
N ARG A 236 19.10 -4.42 7.75
CA ARG A 236 19.56 -3.41 6.77
C ARG A 236 20.23 -2.23 7.49
N ILE A 237 19.59 -1.69 8.52
CA ILE A 237 20.08 -0.54 9.29
C ILE A 237 21.45 -0.87 9.92
N GLN A 238 21.57 -2.02 10.57
CA GLN A 238 22.83 -2.45 11.22
C GLN A 238 23.95 -2.69 10.21
N LYS A 239 23.65 -3.32 9.05
CA LYS A 239 24.65 -3.52 7.98
C LYS A 239 25.16 -2.21 7.39
N ALA A 240 24.34 -1.16 7.38
CA ALA A 240 24.74 0.18 6.94
C ALA A 240 25.50 0.98 8.03
N GLY A 241 25.75 0.39 9.21
CA GLY A 241 26.41 1.07 10.34
C GLY A 241 25.47 1.92 11.21
N GLY A 242 24.17 1.90 10.94
CA GLY A 242 23.15 2.46 11.83
C GLY A 242 22.89 1.56 13.04
N ASN A 243 22.16 2.09 14.02
CA ASN A 243 21.75 1.34 15.21
C ASN A 243 20.25 1.55 15.47
N VAL A 244 19.59 0.58 16.12
CA VAL A 244 18.20 0.69 16.55
C VAL A 244 18.15 0.66 18.07
N ARG A 245 17.68 1.76 18.67
CA ARG A 245 17.53 1.97 20.12
C ARG A 245 16.09 2.36 20.41
N ASP A 246 15.45 1.69 21.38
CA ASP A 246 14.07 1.96 21.78
C ASP A 246 13.08 1.99 20.60
N GLY A 247 13.25 1.06 19.66
CA GLY A 247 12.44 0.95 18.46
C GLY A 247 12.73 1.97 17.35
N ARG A 248 13.74 2.85 17.53
CA ARG A 248 14.04 3.97 16.64
C ARG A 248 15.43 3.88 16.00
N VAL A 249 15.56 4.32 14.76
CA VAL A 249 16.87 4.47 14.08
C VAL A 249 17.67 5.57 14.77
N MET A 250 18.85 5.23 15.26
CA MET A 250 19.73 6.07 16.08
C MET A 250 19.06 6.63 17.34
N GLY A 251 17.96 6.03 17.81
CA GLY A 251 17.17 6.55 18.92
C GLY A 251 16.29 7.75 18.56
N VAL A 252 16.16 8.10 17.27
CA VAL A 252 15.45 9.31 16.82
C VAL A 252 14.26 8.98 15.93
N ILE A 253 14.48 8.28 14.81
CA ILE A 253 13.45 8.09 13.77
C ILE A 253 12.64 6.81 14.01
N GLU A 254 11.31 6.92 14.01
CA GLU A 254 10.37 5.80 14.27
C GLU A 254 10.19 4.88 13.08
N VAL A 255 10.40 5.39 11.86
CA VAL A 255 10.29 4.62 10.62
C VAL A 255 11.65 4.15 10.10
N SER A 256 11.67 3.00 9.42
CA SER A 256 12.89 2.49 8.79
C SER A 256 13.05 2.90 7.32
N ARG A 257 11.98 3.45 6.71
CA ARG A 257 11.93 3.91 5.33
C ARG A 257 11.16 5.22 5.23
N SER A 258 11.66 6.15 4.42
CA SER A 258 11.07 7.48 4.23
C SER A 258 11.65 8.19 3.01
N ILE A 259 10.93 9.21 2.52
CA ILE A 259 11.49 10.29 1.69
C ILE A 259 12.06 11.35 2.64
N GLY A 260 13.21 11.94 2.32
CA GLY A 260 13.89 12.88 3.21
C GLY A 260 14.80 12.19 4.22
N ASP A 261 14.86 12.66 5.46
CA ASP A 261 15.76 12.09 6.49
C ASP A 261 17.23 11.97 6.03
N GLY A 262 17.72 12.99 5.32
CA GLY A 262 19.01 12.95 4.61
C GLY A 262 20.19 12.49 5.48
N GLN A 263 20.21 12.90 6.75
CA GLN A 263 21.26 12.55 7.71
C GLN A 263 21.29 11.05 8.08
N TYR A 264 20.23 10.31 7.80
CA TYR A 264 20.08 8.88 8.13
C TYR A 264 20.12 7.96 6.92
N LYS A 265 20.19 8.49 5.68
CA LYS A 265 20.25 7.66 4.47
C LYS A 265 21.48 6.75 4.45
N ALA A 266 22.63 7.26 4.87
CA ALA A 266 23.85 6.47 5.00
C ALA A 266 23.81 5.45 6.16
N LEU A 267 22.84 5.58 7.06
CA LEU A 267 22.64 4.71 8.23
C LEU A 267 21.52 3.67 8.02
N GLY A 268 21.08 3.50 6.76
CA GLY A 268 20.16 2.43 6.36
C GLY A 268 18.68 2.82 6.26
N ILE A 269 18.32 4.09 6.50
CA ILE A 269 17.00 4.60 6.07
C ILE A 269 16.98 4.68 4.55
N THR A 270 15.93 4.14 3.93
CA THR A 270 15.82 4.01 2.47
C THR A 270 14.53 4.62 1.94
N CYS A 271 14.54 5.13 0.71
CA CYS A 271 13.37 5.62 -0.02
C CYS A 271 12.77 4.55 -0.96
N ILE A 272 13.16 3.28 -0.81
CA ILE A 272 12.65 2.17 -1.64
C ILE A 272 11.32 1.66 -1.07
N PRO A 273 10.21 1.78 -1.80
CA PRO A 273 8.91 1.29 -1.32
C PRO A 273 8.79 -0.22 -1.50
N ASP A 274 7.97 -0.83 -0.65
CA ASP A 274 7.44 -2.18 -0.91
C ASP A 274 6.21 -2.06 -1.81
N ILE A 275 6.19 -2.85 -2.90
CA ILE A 275 5.16 -2.76 -3.92
C ILE A 275 4.40 -4.10 -3.99
N LYS A 276 3.10 -4.05 -3.69
CA LYS A 276 2.17 -5.18 -3.78
C LYS A 276 1.14 -4.96 -4.90
N ARG A 277 0.64 -6.06 -5.46
CA ARG A 277 -0.40 -6.07 -6.51
C ARG A 277 -1.65 -6.76 -5.95
N CYS A 278 -2.82 -6.18 -6.19
CA CYS A 278 -4.11 -6.78 -5.82
C CYS A 278 -5.12 -6.63 -6.97
N GLN A 279 -5.78 -7.73 -7.36
CA GLN A 279 -6.84 -7.70 -8.36
C GLN A 279 -8.18 -7.41 -7.67
N LEU A 280 -8.91 -6.41 -8.15
CA LEU A 280 -10.27 -6.12 -7.71
C LEU A 280 -11.23 -7.21 -8.17
N THR A 281 -12.25 -7.43 -7.35
CA THR A 281 -13.31 -8.42 -7.48
C THR A 281 -14.66 -7.77 -7.18
N ASP A 282 -15.75 -8.43 -7.57
CA ASP A 282 -17.12 -7.96 -7.31
C ASP A 282 -17.47 -7.91 -5.81
N ASP A 283 -16.65 -8.53 -4.97
CA ASP A 283 -16.82 -8.54 -3.52
C ASP A 283 -16.10 -7.36 -2.83
N ASP A 284 -15.37 -6.52 -3.58
CA ASP A 284 -14.65 -5.36 -3.04
C ASP A 284 -15.55 -4.12 -2.92
N VAL A 285 -15.47 -3.43 -1.78
CA VAL A 285 -16.35 -2.31 -1.46
C VAL A 285 -15.62 -0.97 -1.45
N PHE A 286 -14.49 -0.90 -0.73
CA PHE A 286 -13.68 0.31 -0.67
C PHE A 286 -12.25 -0.01 -0.23
N ILE A 287 -11.33 0.91 -0.51
CA ILE A 287 -9.96 0.91 0.00
C ILE A 287 -9.84 2.08 0.98
N LEU A 288 -9.12 1.92 2.08
CA LEU A 288 -8.79 3.00 2.99
C LEU A 288 -7.29 3.12 3.12
N LEU A 289 -6.77 4.34 2.98
CA LEU A 289 -5.40 4.73 3.27
C LEU A 289 -5.42 5.70 4.45
N ALA A 290 -4.53 5.53 5.43
CA ALA A 290 -4.39 6.49 6.51
C ALA A 290 -2.97 6.50 7.11
N CYS A 291 -2.63 7.63 7.73
CA CYS A 291 -1.43 7.77 8.54
C CYS A 291 -1.55 7.01 9.87
N ASP A 292 -0.46 6.90 10.61
CA ASP A 292 -0.43 6.12 11.86
C ASP A 292 -1.30 6.74 12.97
N GLY A 293 -1.62 8.04 12.87
CA GLY A 293 -2.52 8.74 13.78
C GLY A 293 -3.92 8.13 13.83
N LEU A 294 -4.37 7.47 12.75
CA LEU A 294 -5.58 6.64 12.78
C LEU A 294 -5.28 5.27 13.41
N TRP A 295 -4.26 4.58 12.89
CA TRP A 295 -3.98 3.17 13.19
C TRP A 295 -3.49 2.91 14.62
N LYS A 296 -2.99 3.94 15.31
CA LYS A 296 -2.63 3.88 16.74
C LYS A 296 -3.85 3.72 17.66
N VAL A 297 -5.05 4.13 17.22
CA VAL A 297 -6.27 4.17 18.05
C VAL A 297 -7.43 3.35 17.47
N PHE A 298 -7.22 2.71 16.33
CA PHE A 298 -8.21 1.87 15.66
C PHE A 298 -7.61 0.54 15.17
N SER A 299 -8.37 -0.53 15.38
CA SER A 299 -8.23 -1.77 14.60
C SER A 299 -8.82 -1.63 13.21
N SER A 300 -8.43 -2.51 12.29
CA SER A 300 -8.95 -2.49 10.92
C SER A 300 -10.45 -2.81 10.87
N GLU A 301 -10.91 -3.67 11.77
CA GLU A 301 -12.29 -4.12 11.91
C GLU A 301 -13.20 -2.99 12.42
N GLU A 302 -12.74 -2.18 13.37
CA GLU A 302 -13.47 -1.01 13.83
C GLU A 302 -13.62 0.05 12.74
N VAL A 303 -12.55 0.28 11.96
CA VAL A 303 -12.60 1.17 10.80
C VAL A 303 -13.65 0.71 9.80
N LEU A 304 -13.69 -0.60 9.49
CA LEU A 304 -14.70 -1.19 8.63
C LEU A 304 -16.11 -0.94 9.15
N SER A 305 -16.36 -1.18 10.45
CA SER A 305 -17.67 -0.92 11.06
C SER A 305 -18.10 0.53 10.85
N ILE A 306 -17.25 1.50 11.20
CA ILE A 306 -17.59 2.93 11.07
C ILE A 306 -17.92 3.32 9.62
N VAL A 307 -17.14 2.82 8.65
CA VAL A 307 -17.37 3.13 7.23
C VAL A 307 -18.66 2.49 6.74
N LEU A 308 -18.89 1.21 7.03
CA LEU A 308 -20.08 0.47 6.62
C LEU A 308 -21.36 0.99 7.32
N ASP A 309 -21.25 1.48 8.54
CA ASP A 309 -22.36 2.06 9.33
C ASP A 309 -22.69 3.50 8.90
N SER A 310 -21.85 4.15 8.10
CA SER A 310 -22.05 5.52 7.59
C SER A 310 -23.08 5.61 6.45
N LYS A 311 -24.12 4.77 6.49
CA LYS A 311 -25.30 4.83 5.61
C LYS A 311 -26.04 6.16 5.82
N LYS A 312 -26.48 6.81 4.74
CA LYS A 312 -27.22 8.08 4.82
C LYS A 312 -28.42 7.97 5.79
N GLU A 313 -28.48 8.86 6.77
CA GLU A 313 -29.61 9.06 7.69
C GLU A 313 -30.87 9.64 7.00
N ASN A 314 -30.91 9.74 5.65
CA ASN A 314 -31.96 10.49 4.95
C ASN A 314 -32.74 9.77 3.84
N GLU A 315 -32.54 8.48 3.58
CA GLU A 315 -33.51 7.71 2.79
C GLU A 315 -33.65 6.31 3.39
N LYS A 316 -34.75 6.07 4.11
CA LYS A 316 -35.18 4.73 4.52
C LYS A 316 -35.62 3.97 3.26
N GLY A 317 -34.66 3.46 2.51
CA GLY A 317 -34.86 2.60 1.35
C GLY A 317 -33.78 1.51 1.29
N PRO A 318 -33.99 0.46 0.49
CA PRO A 318 -33.01 -0.60 0.26
C PRO A 318 -31.73 -0.12 -0.48
N GLU A 319 -31.66 1.14 -0.92
CA GLU A 319 -30.56 1.77 -1.67
C GLU A 319 -29.75 2.78 -0.81
N ALA A 320 -29.65 2.56 0.49
CA ALA A 320 -28.85 3.42 1.37
C ALA A 320 -27.36 3.32 1.02
N GLU A 321 -26.88 4.26 0.19
CA GLU A 321 -25.48 4.34 -0.19
C GLU A 321 -24.59 4.77 1.00
N ILE A 322 -23.39 4.21 1.08
CA ILE A 322 -22.38 4.60 2.07
C ILE A 322 -21.94 6.04 1.76
N CYS A 323 -22.03 6.94 2.75
CA CYS A 323 -21.55 8.31 2.61
C CYS A 323 -20.06 8.38 3.02
N TYR A 324 -19.17 8.11 2.07
CA TYR A 324 -17.72 8.02 2.32
C TYR A 324 -17.12 9.33 2.87
N GLU A 325 -17.64 10.50 2.51
CA GLU A 325 -17.24 11.79 3.10
C GLU A 325 -17.56 11.86 4.60
N THR A 326 -18.76 11.41 4.97
CA THR A 326 -19.18 11.35 6.37
C THR A 326 -18.35 10.32 7.13
N ALA A 327 -18.05 9.17 6.51
CA ALA A 327 -17.19 8.15 7.08
C ALA A 327 -15.77 8.68 7.37
N CYS A 328 -15.14 9.39 6.42
CA CYS A 328 -13.83 10.00 6.63
C CYS A 328 -13.86 10.98 7.81
N ASN A 329 -14.85 11.87 7.85
CA ASN A 329 -15.00 12.82 8.95
C ASN A 329 -15.25 12.13 10.29
N LYS A 330 -16.08 11.08 10.34
CA LYS A 330 -16.32 10.30 11.54
C LYS A 330 -15.03 9.64 12.05
N LEU A 331 -14.27 8.98 11.18
CA LEU A 331 -13.01 8.33 11.54
C LEU A 331 -12.01 9.32 12.15
N VAL A 332 -11.79 10.46 11.49
CA VAL A 332 -10.84 11.47 11.97
C VAL A 332 -11.30 12.11 13.28
N ASN A 333 -12.60 12.42 13.42
CA ASN A 333 -13.16 12.96 14.66
C ASN A 333 -13.05 11.97 15.82
N GLU A 334 -13.36 10.69 15.55
CA GLU A 334 -13.35 9.65 16.56
C GLU A 334 -11.91 9.30 16.97
N ALA A 335 -10.94 9.38 16.05
CA ALA A 335 -9.52 9.23 16.39
C ALA A 335 -9.07 10.28 17.43
N ILE A 336 -9.48 11.53 17.24
CA ILE A 336 -9.19 12.61 18.20
C ILE A 336 -9.91 12.37 19.54
N ARG A 337 -11.17 11.92 19.53
CA ARG A 337 -11.89 11.58 20.76
C ARG A 337 -11.26 10.42 21.51
N ARG A 338 -10.64 9.49 20.78
CA ARG A 338 -9.83 8.39 21.33
C ARG A 338 -8.41 8.84 21.73
N TYR A 339 -8.17 10.14 21.81
CA TYR A 339 -6.91 10.75 22.23
C TYR A 339 -5.73 10.39 21.31
N SER A 340 -5.96 10.31 19.99
CA SER A 340 -4.85 10.31 19.05
C SER A 340 -4.08 11.63 19.17
N GLY A 341 -2.85 11.54 19.67
CA GLY A 341 -1.94 12.68 19.84
C GLY A 341 -1.18 13.05 18.57
N ASP A 342 -1.67 12.65 17.39
CA ASP A 342 -1.02 12.85 16.10
C ASP A 342 -1.87 13.67 15.11
N ASN A 343 -1.28 14.04 13.97
CA ASN A 343 -2.06 14.38 12.80
C ASN A 343 -2.83 13.12 12.35
N VAL A 344 -4.05 13.32 11.84
CA VAL A 344 -4.89 12.21 11.40
C VAL A 344 -5.41 12.52 10.01
N THR A 345 -5.02 11.71 9.05
CA THR A 345 -5.41 11.82 7.63
C THR A 345 -5.95 10.49 7.16
N VAL A 346 -7.14 10.53 6.55
CA VAL A 346 -7.84 9.35 6.01
C VAL A 346 -8.26 9.64 4.59
N VAL A 347 -7.97 8.70 3.69
CA VAL A 347 -8.46 8.68 2.31
C VAL A 347 -9.25 7.37 2.11
N ILE A 348 -10.51 7.47 1.70
CA ILE A 348 -11.33 6.33 1.29
C ILE A 348 -11.54 6.38 -0.21
N VAL A 349 -11.29 5.25 -0.86
CA VAL A 349 -11.52 5.07 -2.29
C VAL A 349 -12.68 4.10 -2.46
N SER A 350 -13.83 4.60 -2.89
CA SER A 350 -15.01 3.80 -3.17
C SER A 350 -14.82 2.91 -4.39
N ILE A 351 -15.40 1.72 -4.36
CA ILE A 351 -15.42 0.77 -5.48
C ILE A 351 -16.88 0.43 -5.75
N LYS A 352 -17.36 0.74 -6.96
CA LYS A 352 -18.72 0.40 -7.40
C LYS A 352 -18.68 -0.30 -8.75
N LYS A 353 -19.61 -1.21 -8.99
CA LYS A 353 -19.79 -1.83 -10.31
C LYS A 353 -20.59 -0.87 -11.21
N HIS A 354 -20.33 -0.90 -12.52
CA HIS A 354 -21.28 -0.33 -13.48
C HIS A 354 -22.57 -1.15 -13.43
N SER A 355 -23.69 -0.47 -13.13
CA SER A 355 -25.04 -1.06 -13.13
C SER A 355 -25.57 -1.27 -14.53
#